data_AF-A0A7U9S6D3-F1
#
_entry.id   AF-A0A7U9S6D3-F1
#
_cell.length_a   1.000
_cell.length_b   1.000
_cell.length_c   1.000
_cell.angle_alpha   90.00
_cell.angle_beta   90.00
_cell.angle_gamma   90.00
#
_symmetry.space_group_name_H-M   'P 1'
#
loop_
_entity.id
_entity.type
_entity.pdbx_description
1 polymer ?
#
loop_
_entity_poly.entity_id
_entity_poly.type
_entity_poly.pdbx_seq_one_letter_code
_entity_poly.pdbx_strand_id
1 'polypeptide(L)'
;MNMFTVSTGLQTAGSFQSKSVFAGNLPGLHNSMLKSAKDKTERQQKAGTEIAFWEKQKENLKQKECGTVEEIAKKLEMLHNYEDEIAAVKAAYNREQMSHILDEAEEQGEKNAQAAEKLEPKTPEERQEEMVEEALGIEEDESILDEMMDEMTESVEEVSEELQETQEEVLEELQEEITDSITEELMEESAESAKNAPQQLNMYRRFDIRI
;
A
#
# COMPACT_ATOMS: atom_id res chain seq x y z
N MET A 1 27.35 -26.68 40.17
CA MET A 1 26.19 -26.52 41.06
C MET A 1 24.91 -26.57 40.22
N ASN A 2 24.15 -27.66 40.32
CA ASN A 2 22.71 -27.65 40.07
C ASN A 2 22.03 -26.98 41.26
N MET A 3 20.89 -26.32 41.05
CA MET A 3 19.69 -26.43 41.90
C MET A 3 18.50 -25.83 41.16
N PHE A 4 17.78 -26.71 40.47
CA PHE A 4 16.34 -26.65 40.34
C PHE A 4 15.71 -26.54 41.73
N THR A 5 14.83 -25.56 41.95
CA THR A 5 13.82 -25.65 43.00
C THR A 5 12.45 -25.45 42.35
N VAL A 6 11.79 -26.58 42.14
CA VAL A 6 10.36 -26.70 41.89
C VAL A 6 9.63 -26.29 43.17
N SER A 7 8.73 -25.32 43.08
CA SER A 7 7.71 -25.10 44.11
C SER A 7 6.33 -25.35 43.49
N THR A 8 5.75 -26.48 43.88
CA THR A 8 4.38 -26.91 43.66
C THR A 8 3.48 -26.27 44.71
N GLY A 9 2.40 -25.58 44.31
CA GLY A 9 1.43 -25.01 45.25
C GLY A 9 0.22 -24.32 44.62
N LEU A 10 -0.64 -25.13 44.00
CA LEU A 10 -2.11 -25.02 43.87
C LEU A 10 -2.82 -23.65 44.06
N GLN A 11 -3.31 -23.13 42.92
CA GLN A 11 -4.56 -22.40 42.64
C GLN A 11 -5.49 -21.96 43.79
N THR A 12 -5.84 -20.67 43.83
CA THR A 12 -7.24 -20.19 43.86
C THR A 12 -7.39 -18.75 43.35
N ALA A 13 -8.34 -18.58 42.43
CA ALA A 13 -9.18 -17.39 42.17
C ALA A 13 -8.53 -16.12 41.60
N GLY A 14 -8.83 -15.85 40.32
CA GLY A 14 -8.62 -14.54 39.69
C GLY A 14 -8.65 -14.57 38.17
N SER A 15 -9.56 -15.34 37.56
CA SER A 15 -9.82 -15.29 36.12
C SER A 15 -10.48 -13.94 35.79
N PHE A 16 -9.68 -12.91 35.50
CA PHE A 16 -10.14 -11.76 34.76
C PHE A 16 -10.31 -12.17 33.29
N GLN A 17 -11.39 -12.92 33.01
CA GLN A 17 -11.95 -12.97 31.67
C GLN A 17 -12.55 -11.58 31.43
N SER A 18 -11.86 -10.73 30.68
CA SER A 18 -12.51 -9.60 30.01
C SER A 18 -13.53 -10.20 29.04
N LYS A 19 -14.76 -10.38 29.51
CA LYS A 19 -15.90 -10.65 28.64
C LYS A 19 -16.09 -9.40 27.80
N SER A 20 -15.46 -9.38 26.62
CA SER A 20 -15.87 -8.46 25.57
C SER A 20 -17.33 -8.78 25.27
N VAL A 21 -18.22 -7.86 25.66
CA VAL A 21 -19.66 -7.96 25.40
C VAL A 21 -19.98 -7.60 23.95
N PHE A 22 -18.96 -7.41 23.11
CA PHE A 22 -19.03 -7.16 21.68
C PHE A 22 -18.80 -8.47 20.88
N ALA A 23 -19.38 -9.58 21.34
CA ALA A 23 -19.48 -10.81 20.54
C ALA A 23 -20.90 -10.87 19.96
N GLY A 24 -21.20 -9.93 19.07
CA GLY A 24 -22.44 -9.87 18.32
C GLY A 24 -22.51 -11.00 17.31
N ASN A 25 -23.03 -12.15 17.73
CA ASN A 25 -23.45 -13.23 16.85
C ASN A 25 -24.81 -12.85 16.21
N LEU A 26 -24.83 -11.77 15.42
CA LEU A 26 -26.01 -11.29 14.71
C LEU A 26 -26.04 -11.92 13.30
N PRO A 27 -27.01 -12.80 12.99
CA PRO A 27 -27.09 -13.43 11.68
C PRO A 27 -27.57 -12.37 10.67
N GLY A 28 -26.63 -11.79 9.91
CA GLY A 28 -26.95 -10.78 8.90
C GLY A 28 -25.87 -9.73 8.65
N LEU A 29 -24.85 -9.61 9.51
CA LEU A 29 -23.77 -8.62 9.35
C LEU A 29 -22.56 -9.14 8.56
N HIS A 30 -22.76 -10.11 7.67
CA HIS A 30 -21.68 -10.89 7.06
C HIS A 30 -21.07 -10.26 5.79
N ASN A 31 -21.20 -8.96 5.53
CA ASN A 31 -20.61 -8.45 4.27
C ASN A 31 -20.15 -6.99 4.23
N SER A 32 -19.85 -6.38 5.36
CA SER A 32 -19.20 -5.07 5.35
C SER A 32 -17.96 -5.08 6.22
N MET A 33 -16.89 -5.72 5.73
CA MET A 33 -15.55 -5.34 6.16
C MET A 33 -15.41 -3.83 5.90
N LEU A 34 -14.93 -3.08 6.90
CA LEU A 34 -14.62 -1.65 6.79
C LEU A 34 -13.68 -1.44 5.58
N LYS A 35 -13.84 -0.31 4.87
CA LYS A 35 -13.07 -0.03 3.63
C LYS A 35 -11.56 -0.12 3.89
N SER A 36 -11.08 0.53 4.94
CA SER A 36 -9.70 0.44 5.42
C SER A 36 -9.18 -0.99 5.65
N ALA A 37 -10.03 -1.89 6.17
CA ALA A 37 -9.67 -3.28 6.36
C ALA A 37 -9.62 -4.06 5.03
N LYS A 38 -10.45 -3.71 4.05
CA LYS A 38 -10.35 -4.25 2.68
C LYS A 38 -9.10 -3.74 1.99
N ASP A 39 -8.84 -2.44 2.01
CA ASP A 39 -7.70 -1.82 1.31
C ASP A 39 -6.38 -2.34 1.88
N LYS A 40 -6.28 -2.48 3.22
CA LYS A 40 -5.12 -3.10 3.85
C LYS A 40 -4.91 -4.55 3.39
N THR A 41 -5.99 -5.31 3.25
CA THR A 41 -5.93 -6.70 2.79
C THR A 41 -5.50 -6.76 1.32
N GLU A 42 -6.02 -5.84 0.50
CA GLU A 42 -5.64 -5.71 -0.91
C GLU A 42 -4.17 -5.35 -1.08
N ARG A 43 -3.67 -4.35 -0.34
CA ARG A 43 -2.25 -3.97 -0.33
C ARG A 43 -1.34 -5.13 0.08
N GLN A 44 -1.76 -5.90 1.09
CA GLN A 44 -1.06 -7.13 1.49
C GLN A 44 -1.06 -8.18 0.39
N GLN A 45 -2.18 -8.34 -0.32
CA GLN A 45 -2.28 -9.27 -1.43
C GLN A 45 -1.42 -8.83 -2.62
N LYS A 46 -1.50 -7.57 -3.05
CA LYS A 46 -0.66 -6.99 -4.11
C LYS A 46 0.83 -7.24 -3.81
N ALA A 47 1.33 -6.79 -2.66
CA ALA A 47 2.71 -7.01 -2.25
C ALA A 47 3.08 -8.50 -2.14
N GLY A 48 2.19 -9.34 -1.62
CA GLY A 48 2.39 -10.78 -1.51
C GLY A 48 2.48 -11.48 -2.87
N THR A 49 1.66 -11.08 -3.84
CA THR A 49 1.67 -11.65 -5.20
C THR A 49 2.96 -11.29 -5.93
N GLU A 50 3.45 -10.06 -5.78
CA GLU A 50 4.68 -9.59 -6.41
C GLU A 50 5.92 -10.28 -5.81
N ILE A 51 6.00 -10.39 -4.48
CA ILE A 51 7.06 -11.16 -3.81
C ILE A 51 7.05 -12.61 -4.29
N ALA A 52 5.88 -13.24 -4.37
CA ALA A 52 5.75 -14.63 -4.83
C ALA A 52 6.20 -14.81 -6.29
N PHE A 53 5.97 -13.82 -7.15
CA PHE A 53 6.46 -13.84 -8.53
C PHE A 53 8.00 -13.85 -8.57
N TRP A 54 8.65 -12.95 -7.85
CA TRP A 54 10.11 -12.87 -7.80
C TRP A 54 10.73 -14.09 -7.12
N GLU A 55 10.12 -14.63 -6.06
CA GLU A 55 10.55 -15.87 -5.43
C GLU A 55 10.49 -17.06 -6.41
N LYS A 56 9.44 -17.14 -7.23
CA LYS A 56 9.34 -18.15 -8.29
C LYS A 56 10.44 -17.98 -9.33
N GLN A 57 10.77 -16.76 -9.73
CA GLN A 57 11.89 -16.51 -10.65
C GLN A 57 13.23 -16.93 -10.05
N LYS A 58 13.45 -16.71 -8.74
CA LYS A 58 14.63 -17.22 -8.03
C LYS A 58 14.69 -18.75 -8.03
N GLU A 59 13.58 -19.43 -7.80
CA GLU A 59 13.53 -20.90 -7.89
C GLU A 59 13.82 -21.40 -9.31
N ASN A 60 13.29 -20.73 -10.34
CA ASN A 60 13.60 -21.05 -11.74
C ASN A 60 15.09 -20.86 -12.05
N LEU A 61 15.73 -19.81 -11.51
CA LEU A 61 17.16 -19.60 -11.66
C LEU A 61 17.95 -20.79 -11.10
N LYS A 62 17.55 -21.38 -9.96
CA LYS A 62 18.26 -22.54 -9.39
C LYS A 62 18.31 -23.72 -10.35
N GLN A 63 17.23 -23.97 -11.10
CA GLN A 63 17.13 -25.07 -12.06
C GLN A 63 17.92 -24.83 -13.36
N LYS A 64 18.32 -23.59 -13.65
CA LYS A 64 19.09 -23.25 -14.85
C LYS A 64 20.55 -23.71 -14.72
N GLU A 65 20.96 -24.64 -15.56
CA GLU A 65 22.37 -25.05 -15.68
C GLU A 65 23.19 -23.98 -16.39
N CYS A 66 24.47 -23.85 -16.02
CA CYS A 66 25.41 -22.91 -16.63
C CYS A 66 26.67 -23.67 -17.06
N GLY A 67 27.10 -23.47 -18.29
CA GLY A 67 28.27 -24.14 -18.88
C GLY A 67 29.54 -23.29 -18.89
N THR A 68 29.41 -21.97 -18.73
CA THR A 68 30.53 -21.01 -18.79
C THR A 68 30.58 -20.10 -17.56
N VAL A 69 31.74 -19.48 -17.31
CA VAL A 69 31.91 -18.55 -16.17
C VAL A 69 31.09 -17.28 -16.37
N GLU A 70 30.96 -16.82 -17.61
CA GLU A 70 30.14 -15.67 -17.99
C GLU A 70 28.65 -15.92 -17.71
N GLU A 71 28.14 -17.12 -18.01
CA GLU A 71 26.77 -17.50 -17.69
C GLU A 71 26.51 -17.56 -16.18
N ILE A 72 27.49 -18.01 -15.40
CA ILE A 72 27.42 -18.01 -13.93
C ILE A 72 27.37 -16.57 -13.40
N ALA A 73 28.21 -15.67 -13.91
CA ALA A 73 28.20 -14.27 -13.53
C ALA A 73 26.85 -13.61 -13.83
N LYS A 74 26.31 -13.83 -15.03
CA LYS A 74 24.99 -13.31 -15.41
C LYS A 74 23.85 -13.87 -14.56
N LYS A 75 23.93 -15.15 -14.17
CA LYS A 75 22.96 -15.77 -13.26
C LYS A 75 23.01 -15.17 -11.86
N LEU A 76 24.20 -14.86 -11.34
CA LEU A 76 24.36 -14.20 -10.05
C LEU A 76 23.85 -12.76 -10.08
N GLU A 77 24.11 -12.03 -11.17
CA GLU A 77 23.57 -10.68 -11.37
C GLU A 77 22.02 -10.68 -11.36
N MET A 78 21.38 -11.59 -12.11
CA MET A 78 19.93 -11.74 -12.07
C MET A 78 19.40 -12.08 -10.67
N LEU A 79 20.13 -12.92 -9.92
CA LEU A 79 19.73 -13.31 -8.57
C LEU A 79 19.76 -12.10 -7.61
N HIS A 80 20.78 -11.25 -7.70
CA HIS A 80 20.86 -10.03 -6.91
C HIS A 80 19.75 -9.05 -7.30
N ASN A 81 19.49 -8.85 -8.59
CA ASN A 81 18.39 -7.99 -9.01
C ASN A 81 17.05 -8.48 -8.44
N TYR A 82 16.73 -9.78 -8.52
CA TYR A 82 15.48 -10.29 -7.94
C TYR A 82 15.40 -10.16 -6.42
N GLU A 83 16.55 -10.22 -5.73
CA GLU A 83 16.60 -9.95 -4.28
C GLU A 83 16.35 -8.48 -3.96
N ASP A 84 16.90 -7.58 -4.77
CA ASP A 84 16.70 -6.14 -4.63
C ASP A 84 15.25 -5.76 -4.91
N GLU A 85 14.60 -6.35 -5.93
CA GLU A 85 13.17 -6.13 -6.19
C GLU A 85 12.30 -6.61 -5.02
N ILE A 86 12.55 -7.81 -4.48
CA ILE A 86 11.83 -8.31 -3.29
C ILE A 86 12.02 -7.36 -2.10
N ALA A 87 13.23 -6.81 -1.92
CA ALA A 87 13.51 -5.86 -0.86
C ALA A 87 12.80 -4.51 -1.09
N ALA A 88 12.74 -4.04 -2.34
CA ALA A 88 12.05 -2.83 -2.74
C ALA A 88 10.54 -2.93 -2.47
N VAL A 89 9.89 -4.03 -2.88
CA VAL A 89 8.46 -4.28 -2.64
C VAL A 89 8.15 -4.32 -1.13
N LYS A 90 8.97 -5.00 -0.33
CA LYS A 90 8.82 -5.01 1.13
C LYS A 90 9.00 -3.64 1.75
N ALA A 91 9.94 -2.85 1.24
CA ALA A 91 10.17 -1.49 1.71
C ALA A 91 9.01 -0.56 1.34
N ALA A 92 8.47 -0.68 0.13
CA ALA A 92 7.31 0.06 -0.34
C ALA A 92 6.08 -0.24 0.52
N TYR A 93 5.75 -1.52 0.72
CA TYR A 93 4.65 -1.93 1.60
C TYR A 93 4.82 -1.39 3.03
N ASN A 94 6.03 -1.46 3.60
CA ASN A 94 6.27 -0.92 4.94
C ASN A 94 6.11 0.61 5.00
N ARG A 95 6.55 1.34 3.96
CA ARG A 95 6.38 2.80 3.90
C ARG A 95 4.91 3.17 3.84
N GLU A 96 4.15 2.50 3.00
CA GLU A 96 2.71 2.70 2.86
C GLU A 96 1.98 2.41 4.17
N GLN A 97 2.28 1.29 4.84
CA GLN A 97 1.70 1.01 6.16
C GLN A 97 2.08 2.08 7.20
N MET A 98 3.30 2.60 7.15
CA MET A 98 3.72 3.69 8.04
C MET A 98 3.02 5.00 7.72
N SER A 99 2.76 5.32 6.45
CA SER A 99 2.04 6.53 6.02
C SER A 99 0.63 6.53 6.61
N HIS A 100 -0.15 5.48 6.36
CA HIS A 100 -1.52 5.41 6.88
C HIS A 100 -1.61 5.53 8.41
N ILE A 101 -0.67 4.92 9.14
CA ILE A 101 -0.65 5.04 10.61
C ILE A 101 -0.34 6.47 11.05
N LEU A 102 0.51 7.19 10.30
CA LEU A 102 0.82 8.58 10.60
C LEU A 102 -0.38 9.48 10.31
N ASP A 103 -1.06 9.27 9.18
CA ASP A 103 -2.25 10.04 8.80
C ASP A 103 -3.37 9.85 9.86
N GLU A 104 -3.66 8.61 10.25
CA GLU A 104 -4.61 8.29 11.33
C GLU A 104 -4.21 8.93 12.67
N ALA A 105 -2.91 8.98 12.98
CA ALA A 105 -2.41 9.57 14.22
C ALA A 105 -2.47 11.11 14.20
N GLU A 106 -2.27 11.72 13.04
CA GLU A 106 -2.39 13.17 12.83
C GLU A 106 -3.84 13.61 13.00
N GLU A 107 -4.79 12.96 12.31
CA GLU A 107 -6.23 13.23 12.43
C GLU A 107 -6.70 13.10 13.90
N GLN A 108 -6.28 12.03 14.59
CA GLN A 108 -6.62 11.85 16.00
C GLN A 108 -5.96 12.90 16.90
N GLY A 109 -4.76 13.37 16.53
CA GLY A 109 -4.05 14.46 17.19
C GLY A 109 -4.80 15.79 17.06
N GLU A 110 -5.30 16.09 15.86
CA GLU A 110 -6.10 17.29 15.58
C GLU A 110 -7.42 17.28 16.36
N LYS A 111 -8.16 16.16 16.34
CA LYS A 111 -9.38 16.01 17.15
C LYS A 111 -9.12 16.24 18.64
N ASN A 112 -8.00 15.73 19.14
CA ASN A 112 -7.61 15.95 20.53
C ASN A 112 -7.20 17.40 20.82
N ALA A 113 -6.54 18.08 19.86
CA ALA A 113 -6.15 19.48 20.00
C ALA A 113 -7.38 20.40 20.02
N GLN A 114 -8.32 20.18 19.09
CA GLN A 114 -9.61 20.90 19.07
C GLN A 114 -10.39 20.66 20.38
N ALA A 115 -10.49 19.41 20.85
CA ALA A 115 -11.12 19.11 22.12
C ALA A 115 -10.41 19.77 23.31
N ALA A 116 -9.08 19.91 23.26
CA ALA A 116 -8.32 20.60 24.29
C ALA A 116 -8.55 22.11 24.27
N GLU A 117 -8.66 22.73 23.09
CA GLU A 117 -9.02 24.14 22.91
C GLU A 117 -10.41 24.44 23.48
N LYS A 118 -11.41 23.58 23.18
CA LYS A 118 -12.76 23.67 23.76
C LYS A 118 -12.77 23.54 25.31
N LEU A 119 -11.74 22.93 25.89
CA LEU A 119 -11.59 22.76 27.35
C LEU A 119 -10.75 23.85 28.02
N GLU A 120 -10.15 24.77 27.26
CA GLU A 120 -9.38 25.86 27.84
C GLU A 120 -10.26 26.78 28.70
N PRO A 121 -9.74 27.30 29.82
CA PRO A 121 -10.50 28.17 30.70
C PRO A 121 -10.82 29.50 30.00
N LYS A 122 -12.11 29.70 29.70
CA LYS A 122 -12.64 30.91 29.04
C LYS A 122 -12.14 32.22 29.65
N THR A 123 -11.80 33.15 28.76
CA THR A 123 -11.37 34.49 29.12
C THR A 123 -12.54 35.34 29.69
N PRO A 124 -12.27 36.48 30.35
CA PRO A 124 -13.31 37.33 30.92
C PRO A 124 -14.21 38.04 29.89
N GLU A 125 -13.74 38.19 28.65
CA GLU A 125 -14.51 38.74 27.53
C GLU A 125 -15.46 37.68 26.96
N GLU A 126 -14.97 36.48 26.66
CA GLU A 126 -15.79 35.34 26.17
C GLU A 126 -16.91 34.98 27.15
N ARG A 127 -16.65 35.03 28.47
CA ARG A 127 -17.71 34.81 29.49
C ARG A 127 -18.77 35.91 29.53
N GLN A 128 -18.45 37.12 29.10
CA GLN A 128 -19.41 38.22 29.03
C GLN A 128 -20.23 38.15 27.74
N GLU A 129 -19.59 37.76 26.63
CA GLU A 129 -20.28 37.49 25.37
C GLU A 129 -21.27 36.33 25.51
N GLU A 130 -20.88 35.21 26.13
CA GLU A 130 -21.81 34.10 26.44
C GLU A 130 -23.02 34.54 27.27
N MET A 131 -22.81 35.39 28.28
CA MET A 131 -23.91 35.86 29.14
C MET A 131 -24.88 36.78 28.37
N VAL A 132 -24.38 37.51 27.38
CA VAL A 132 -25.19 38.34 26.49
C VAL A 132 -25.93 37.46 25.47
N GLU A 133 -25.28 36.44 24.94
CA GLU A 133 -25.83 35.46 23.99
C GLU A 133 -26.92 34.58 24.61
N GLU A 134 -26.69 34.03 25.80
CA GLU A 134 -27.68 33.29 26.59
C GLU A 134 -28.89 34.17 26.91
N ALA A 135 -28.67 35.45 27.24
CA ALA A 135 -29.75 36.41 27.49
C ALA A 135 -30.53 36.80 26.23
N LEU A 136 -29.89 36.77 25.07
CA LEU A 136 -30.52 37.02 23.77
C LEU A 136 -31.16 35.76 23.18
N GLY A 137 -30.89 34.57 23.75
CA GLY A 137 -31.35 33.29 23.24
C GLY A 137 -30.66 32.89 21.93
N ILE A 138 -29.45 33.39 21.70
CA ILE A 138 -28.59 33.08 20.56
C ILE A 138 -27.50 32.16 21.15
N GLU A 139 -27.84 30.92 21.50
CA GLU A 139 -26.82 29.97 21.91
C GLU A 139 -25.94 29.67 20.70
N GLU A 140 -24.70 30.15 20.72
CA GLU A 140 -23.62 29.83 19.78
C GLU A 140 -22.95 28.48 20.16
N ASP A 141 -23.73 27.57 20.77
CA ASP A 141 -23.36 26.16 20.77
C ASP A 141 -23.43 25.74 19.31
N GLU A 142 -22.28 25.76 18.64
CA GLU A 142 -21.96 25.01 17.43
C GLU A 142 -22.69 23.67 17.55
N SER A 143 -23.88 23.62 16.96
CA SER A 143 -24.86 22.66 17.43
C SER A 143 -24.30 21.28 17.09
N ILE A 144 -24.65 20.25 17.84
CA ILE A 144 -24.25 18.86 17.50
C ILE A 144 -24.54 18.55 16.01
N LEU A 145 -25.49 19.27 15.40
CA LEU A 145 -25.79 19.23 13.98
C LEU A 145 -24.71 19.86 13.07
N ASP A 146 -24.07 20.96 13.46
CA ASP A 146 -22.98 21.60 12.71
C ASP A 146 -21.72 20.75 12.81
N GLU A 147 -21.37 20.25 14.00
CA GLU A 147 -20.26 19.29 14.17
C GLU A 147 -20.48 18.01 13.33
N MET A 148 -21.71 17.48 13.28
CA MET A 148 -22.06 16.36 12.41
C MET A 148 -22.04 16.71 10.92
N MET A 149 -22.30 17.96 10.54
CA MET A 149 -22.23 18.43 9.16
C MET A 149 -20.78 18.62 8.73
N ASP A 150 -19.92 19.13 9.59
CA ASP A 150 -18.49 19.25 9.34
C ASP A 150 -17.84 17.87 9.23
N GLU A 151 -18.13 16.94 10.14
CA GLU A 151 -17.68 15.54 10.04
C GLU A 151 -18.19 14.86 8.76
N MET A 152 -19.46 15.13 8.37
CA MET A 152 -20.02 14.64 7.10
C MET A 152 -19.30 15.25 5.89
N THR A 153 -18.91 16.52 5.97
CA THR A 153 -18.24 17.22 4.86
C THR A 153 -16.81 16.71 4.70
N GLU A 154 -16.09 16.55 5.81
CA GLU A 154 -14.73 16.01 5.87
C GLU A 154 -14.70 14.56 5.35
N SER A 155 -15.66 13.72 5.75
CA SER A 155 -15.78 12.36 5.21
C SER A 155 -16.22 12.31 3.74
N VAL A 156 -16.89 13.35 3.22
CA VAL A 156 -17.15 13.48 1.78
C VAL A 156 -15.90 13.91 1.01
N GLU A 157 -15.07 14.79 1.58
CA GLU A 157 -13.78 15.19 1.00
C GLU A 157 -12.81 14.00 0.95
N GLU A 158 -12.68 13.23 2.03
CA GLU A 158 -11.85 12.02 2.07
C GLU A 158 -12.28 11.01 0.98
N VAL A 159 -13.58 10.75 0.85
CA VAL A 159 -14.12 9.88 -0.21
C VAL A 159 -13.86 10.45 -1.61
N SER A 160 -13.83 11.78 -1.76
CA SER A 160 -13.56 12.44 -3.03
C SER A 160 -12.08 12.33 -3.43
N GLU A 161 -11.16 12.56 -2.50
CA GLU A 161 -9.72 12.42 -2.74
C GLU A 161 -9.36 10.97 -3.06
N GLU A 162 -9.92 10.02 -2.33
CA GLU A 162 -9.71 8.58 -2.57
C GLU A 162 -10.31 8.13 -3.92
N LEU A 163 -11.42 8.71 -4.35
CA LEU A 163 -11.97 8.50 -5.71
C LEU A 163 -11.09 9.10 -6.80
N GLN A 164 -10.38 10.18 -6.50
CA GLN A 164 -9.46 10.81 -7.43
C GLN A 164 -8.16 10.00 -7.57
N GLU A 165 -7.61 9.52 -6.46
CA GLU A 165 -6.42 8.64 -6.46
C GLU A 165 -6.69 7.32 -7.19
N THR A 166 -7.83 6.67 -6.91
CA THR A 166 -8.22 5.44 -7.66
C THR A 166 -8.43 5.70 -9.15
N GLN A 167 -8.88 6.91 -9.53
CA GLN A 167 -9.03 7.27 -10.94
C GLN A 167 -7.67 7.52 -11.61
N GLU A 168 -6.68 8.07 -10.89
CA GLU A 168 -5.30 8.19 -11.35
C GLU A 168 -4.62 6.82 -11.48
N GLU A 169 -4.78 5.91 -10.51
CA GLU A 169 -4.21 4.55 -10.55
C GLU A 169 -4.73 3.77 -11.77
N VAL A 170 -6.03 3.89 -12.09
CA VAL A 170 -6.64 3.28 -13.29
C VAL A 170 -6.14 3.93 -14.58
N LEU A 171 -5.86 5.23 -14.58
CA LEU A 171 -5.29 5.93 -15.73
C LEU A 171 -3.85 5.51 -15.99
N GLU A 172 -3.05 5.31 -14.93
CA GLU A 172 -1.68 4.79 -15.03
C GLU A 172 -1.65 3.35 -15.53
N GLU A 173 -2.50 2.46 -14.99
CA GLU A 173 -2.59 1.07 -15.49
C GLU A 173 -2.98 1.01 -16.97
N LEU A 174 -3.96 1.83 -17.41
CA LEU A 174 -4.33 1.92 -18.82
C LEU A 174 -3.21 2.48 -19.70
N GLN A 175 -2.43 3.43 -19.17
CA GLN A 175 -1.31 4.01 -19.90
C GLN A 175 -0.16 3.01 -20.04
N GLU A 176 0.14 2.24 -19.00
CA GLU A 176 1.10 1.14 -19.06
C GLU A 176 0.67 0.05 -20.04
N GLU A 177 -0.60 -0.38 -20.02
CA GLU A 177 -1.13 -1.39 -20.95
C GLU A 177 -1.07 -0.92 -22.42
N ILE A 178 -1.32 0.37 -22.67
CA ILE A 178 -1.15 0.97 -24.00
C ILE A 178 0.33 1.01 -24.39
N THR A 179 1.26 1.33 -23.47
CA THR A 179 2.69 1.33 -23.79
C THR A 179 3.24 -0.08 -24.04
N ASP A 180 2.79 -1.07 -23.28
CA ASP A 180 3.19 -2.46 -23.45
C ASP A 180 2.67 -3.03 -24.77
N SER A 181 1.41 -2.76 -25.13
CA SER A 181 0.87 -3.17 -26.44
C SER A 181 1.58 -2.50 -27.62
N ILE A 182 1.88 -1.20 -27.53
CA ILE A 182 2.63 -0.48 -28.58
C ILE A 182 4.06 -1.00 -28.70
N THR A 183 4.73 -1.29 -27.59
CA THR A 183 6.11 -1.80 -27.61
C THR A 183 6.18 -3.23 -28.16
N GLU A 184 5.20 -4.08 -27.84
CA GLU A 184 5.09 -5.43 -28.38
C GLU A 184 4.82 -5.41 -29.90
N GLU A 185 3.94 -4.52 -30.37
CA GLU A 185 3.64 -4.33 -31.80
C GLU A 185 4.88 -3.79 -32.57
N LEU A 186 5.62 -2.85 -31.99
CA LEU A 186 6.89 -2.35 -32.55
C LEU A 186 7.99 -3.43 -32.59
N MET A 187 8.04 -4.31 -31.59
CA MET A 187 8.99 -5.43 -31.56
C MET A 187 8.65 -6.49 -32.61
N GLU A 188 7.36 -6.78 -32.85
CA GLU A 188 6.91 -7.67 -33.92
C GLU A 188 7.19 -7.08 -35.31
N GLU A 189 6.91 -5.79 -35.53
CA GLU A 189 7.14 -5.12 -36.81
C GLU A 189 8.66 -5.03 -37.16
N SER A 190 9.50 -4.82 -36.13
CA SER A 190 10.96 -4.85 -36.28
C SER A 190 11.50 -6.26 -36.56
N ALA A 191 10.90 -7.29 -35.93
CA ALA A 191 11.23 -8.69 -36.20
C ALA A 191 10.78 -9.15 -37.59
N GLU A 192 9.67 -8.62 -38.12
CA GLU A 192 9.20 -8.88 -39.49
C GLU A 192 10.02 -8.14 -40.55
N SER A 193 10.44 -6.91 -40.27
CA SER A 193 11.39 -6.17 -41.12
C SER A 193 12.76 -6.85 -41.18
N ALA A 194 13.24 -7.44 -40.08
CA ALA A 194 14.48 -8.22 -40.06
C ALA A 194 14.40 -9.53 -40.88
N LYS A 195 13.20 -10.12 -41.00
CA LYS A 195 12.96 -11.32 -41.84
C LYS A 195 12.87 -10.99 -43.34
N ASN A 196 12.49 -9.76 -43.71
CA ASN A 196 12.31 -9.32 -45.09
C ASN A 196 13.50 -8.52 -45.69
N ALA A 197 14.64 -8.45 -44.99
CA ALA A 197 15.83 -7.80 -45.52
C ALA A 197 16.36 -8.55 -46.77
N PRO A 198 16.49 -7.89 -47.94
CA PRO A 198 17.03 -8.54 -49.13
C PRO A 198 18.48 -8.95 -48.90
N GLN A 199 18.77 -10.24 -49.07
CA GLN A 199 20.11 -10.82 -49.14
C GLN A 199 20.87 -10.22 -50.33
N GLN A 200 21.52 -9.09 -50.12
CA GLN A 200 22.47 -8.48 -51.05
C GLN A 200 23.81 -8.36 -50.32
N LEU A 201 24.51 -9.48 -50.15
CA LEU A 201 25.94 -9.48 -49.82
C LEU A 201 26.73 -10.35 -50.81
N ASN A 202 26.94 -9.76 -51.99
CA ASN A 202 28.10 -9.89 -52.88
C ASN A 202 28.90 -11.20 -52.84
N MET A 203 28.58 -12.09 -53.79
CA MET A 203 29.48 -13.13 -54.29
C MET A 203 30.66 -12.49 -55.05
N TYR A 204 31.72 -12.07 -54.35
CA TYR A 204 32.96 -11.63 -54.98
C TYR A 204 33.78 -12.85 -55.44
N ARG A 205 33.77 -13.17 -56.74
CA ARG A 205 34.76 -14.09 -57.31
C ARG A 205 36.03 -13.31 -57.61
N ARG A 206 37.15 -13.73 -57.02
CA ARG A 206 38.49 -13.24 -57.36
C ARG A 206 38.75 -13.51 -58.84
N PHE A 207 38.99 -12.45 -59.61
CA PHE A 207 39.49 -12.55 -60.97
C PHE A 207 40.96 -12.97 -60.94
N ASP A 208 41.29 -14.09 -61.57
CA ASP A 208 42.67 -14.48 -61.86
C ASP A 208 43.24 -13.49 -62.88
N ILE A 209 44.24 -12.70 -62.47
CA ILE A 209 45.07 -11.94 -63.42
C ILE A 209 46.38 -12.70 -63.56
N ARG A 210 46.53 -13.38 -64.69
CA ARG A 210 47.81 -13.85 -65.19
C ARG A 210 48.05 -13.13 -66.51
N ILE A 211 48.92 -12.12 -66.51
CA ILE A 211 49.74 -11.59 -67.62
C ILE A 211 50.87 -10.80 -66.97
#